data_AF-A0A5B9HW64-F1
#
_entry.id   AF-A0A5B9HW64-F1
#
_cell.length_a   1.000
_cell.length_b   1.000
_cell.length_c   1.000
_cell.angle_alpha   90.00
_cell.angle_beta   90.00
_cell.angle_gamma   90.00
#
_symmetry.space_group_name_H-M   'P 1'
#
loop_
_entity.id
_entity.type
_entity.pdbx_description
1 polymer ?
#
loop_
_entity_poly.entity_id
_entity_poly.type
_entity_poly.pdbx_seq_one_letter_code
_entity_poly.pdbx_strand_id
1 'polypeptide(L)'
;MSKYKLHIDREQLWKGCVLNSIAHAINVAHCPDFSHESSWDGFNYSMQDSQGGQGTITFHPNYTIVCLQDVNSERIDEWIDAKNYFEGAPSEVIDIAKEEALQYVLEEVEGETVPFITTAFWIEDSGAYSIDSFEEMEEHGGFLLEIPLLDTESAIERLEEEYELTEEQIELLQLVYKKKIQSPNEEIKLSKEEVAMIGTEDSEGLEVSKDSFEEMNITWEL
;
A
#
# COMPACT_ATOMS: atom_id res chain seq x y z
N MET A 1 -7.95 26.23 -8.62
CA MET A 1 -6.53 26.55 -8.91
C MET A 1 -5.96 25.48 -9.84
N SER A 2 -4.66 25.46 -10.13
CA SER A 2 -4.03 24.50 -11.07
C SER A 2 -3.65 23.24 -10.32
N LYS A 3 -4.30 22.10 -10.59
CA LYS A 3 -3.82 20.78 -10.16
C LYS A 3 -2.48 20.46 -10.85
N TYR A 4 -1.55 19.83 -10.15
CA TYR A 4 -0.33 19.30 -10.73
C TYR A 4 -0.62 17.96 -11.40
N LYS A 5 0.10 17.68 -12.49
CA LYS A 5 0.09 16.37 -13.12
C LYS A 5 1.31 15.60 -12.64
N LEU A 6 1.10 14.46 -12.00
CA LEU A 6 2.17 13.61 -11.50
C LEU A 6 2.59 12.58 -12.56
N HIS A 7 3.86 12.18 -12.53
CA HIS A 7 4.40 11.13 -13.40
C HIS A 7 4.27 9.75 -12.76
N ILE A 8 3.06 9.41 -12.30
CA ILE A 8 2.74 8.14 -11.65
C ILE A 8 1.84 7.32 -12.57
N ASP A 9 2.24 6.07 -12.81
CA ASP A 9 1.46 5.10 -13.57
C ASP A 9 0.66 4.20 -12.63
N ARG A 10 -0.62 3.98 -12.97
CA ARG A 10 -1.55 3.19 -12.17
C ARG A 10 -1.13 1.72 -12.08
N GLU A 11 -0.70 1.13 -13.19
CA GLU A 11 -0.35 -0.28 -13.26
C GLU A 11 0.96 -0.54 -12.49
N GLN A 12 1.94 0.36 -12.63
CA GLN A 12 3.17 0.33 -11.86
C GLN A 12 2.89 0.41 -10.36
N LEU A 13 2.09 1.40 -9.91
CA LEU A 13 1.76 1.57 -8.50
C LEU A 13 1.08 0.33 -7.92
N TRP A 14 0.09 -0.24 -8.63
CA TRP A 14 -0.58 -1.46 -8.20
C TRP A 14 0.38 -2.65 -8.09
N LYS A 15 1.24 -2.85 -9.10
CA LYS A 15 2.26 -3.90 -9.09
C LYS A 15 3.25 -3.74 -7.94
N GLY A 16 3.69 -2.52 -7.67
CA GLY A 16 4.58 -2.21 -6.56
C GLY A 16 3.95 -2.53 -5.21
N CYS A 17 2.66 -2.20 -5.02
CA CYS A 17 1.92 -2.57 -3.80
C CYS A 17 1.82 -4.09 -3.65
N VAL A 18 1.48 -4.81 -4.72
CA VAL A 18 1.42 -6.29 -4.70
C VAL A 18 2.77 -6.90 -4.35
N LEU A 19 3.87 -6.41 -4.93
CA LEU A 19 5.22 -6.88 -4.63
C LEU A 19 5.58 -6.65 -3.15
N ASN A 20 5.33 -5.43 -2.66
CA ASN A 20 5.57 -5.07 -1.27
C ASN A 20 4.79 -5.97 -0.30
N SER A 21 3.49 -6.20 -0.57
CA SER A 21 2.66 -7.05 0.28
C SER A 21 3.09 -8.53 0.28
N ILE A 22 3.57 -9.06 -0.85
CA ILE A 22 4.12 -10.43 -0.88
C ILE A 22 5.39 -10.52 -0.04
N ALA A 23 6.30 -9.55 -0.16
CA ALA A 23 7.51 -9.51 0.64
C ALA A 23 7.19 -9.35 2.13
N HIS A 24 6.23 -8.49 2.46
CA HIS A 24 5.73 -8.30 3.81
C HIS A 24 5.13 -9.59 4.37
N ALA A 25 4.25 -10.28 3.62
CA ALA A 25 3.66 -11.55 4.02
C ALA A 25 4.72 -12.63 4.30
N ILE A 26 5.85 -12.63 3.59
CA ILE A 26 6.99 -13.52 3.89
C ILE A 26 7.68 -13.08 5.20
N ASN A 27 7.92 -11.79 5.38
CA ASN A 27 8.64 -11.25 6.53
C ASN A 27 7.86 -11.39 7.85
N VAL A 28 6.55 -11.20 7.87
CA VAL A 28 5.73 -11.28 9.10
C VAL A 28 5.70 -12.69 9.70
N ALA A 29 6.10 -13.72 8.96
CA ALA A 29 6.34 -15.04 9.52
C ALA A 29 7.47 -15.05 10.58
N HIS A 30 8.41 -14.12 10.46
CA HIS A 30 9.52 -13.93 11.39
C HIS A 30 9.27 -12.79 12.36
N CYS A 31 8.47 -11.80 11.95
CA CYS A 31 8.15 -10.62 12.74
C CYS A 31 6.62 -10.32 12.73
N PRO A 32 5.79 -11.16 13.39
CA PRO A 32 4.33 -11.06 13.31
C PRO A 32 3.74 -9.76 13.89
N ASP A 33 4.46 -9.12 14.81
CA ASP A 33 4.08 -7.82 15.40
C ASP A 33 3.94 -6.70 14.36
N PHE A 34 4.55 -6.85 13.17
CA PHE A 34 4.47 -5.88 12.08
C PHE A 34 3.38 -6.15 11.05
N SER A 35 2.53 -7.17 11.23
CA SER A 35 1.47 -7.55 10.27
C SER A 35 0.51 -6.43 9.87
N HIS A 36 0.29 -5.46 10.76
CA HIS A 36 -0.49 -4.27 10.49
C HIS A 36 0.14 -3.25 9.52
N GLU A 37 1.40 -3.40 9.11
CA GLU A 37 2.12 -2.43 8.26
C GLU A 37 1.77 -2.50 6.78
N SER A 38 1.27 -3.64 6.29
CA SER A 38 0.83 -3.80 4.90
C SER A 38 -0.36 -4.76 4.86
N SER A 39 -1.52 -4.27 4.42
CA SER A 39 -2.74 -5.08 4.35
C SER A 39 -3.62 -4.75 3.15
N TRP A 40 -4.46 -5.70 2.77
CA TRP A 40 -5.48 -5.52 1.73
C TRP A 40 -6.89 -5.78 2.27
N ASP A 41 -7.80 -4.86 1.97
CA ASP A 41 -9.25 -5.04 2.17
C ASP A 41 -9.97 -4.77 0.84
N GLY A 42 -10.32 -5.86 0.16
CA GLY A 42 -10.93 -5.80 -1.17
C GLY A 42 -10.00 -5.13 -2.20
N PHE A 43 -10.32 -3.90 -2.59
CA PHE A 43 -9.52 -3.10 -3.52
C PHE A 43 -8.78 -1.94 -2.83
N ASN A 44 -8.78 -1.90 -1.49
CA ASN A 44 -8.02 -0.96 -0.68
C ASN A 44 -6.72 -1.61 -0.22
N TYR A 45 -5.60 -0.94 -0.47
CA TYR A 45 -4.29 -1.30 0.05
C TYR A 45 -3.91 -0.29 1.14
N SER A 46 -3.71 -0.77 2.36
CA SER A 46 -3.32 0.07 3.49
C SER A 46 -1.86 -0.18 3.85
N MET A 47 -1.17 0.90 4.22
CA MET A 47 0.23 0.86 4.64
C MET A 47 0.48 1.79 5.82
N GLN A 48 1.41 1.44 6.68
CA GLN A 48 1.93 2.31 7.74
C GLN A 48 3.38 1.93 8.08
N ASP A 49 4.16 2.86 8.61
CA ASP A 49 5.59 2.70 8.86
C ASP A 49 5.95 2.53 10.36
N SER A 50 4.93 2.41 11.22
CA SER A 50 5.05 2.38 12.69
C SER A 50 5.76 3.60 13.32
N GLN A 51 6.04 4.63 12.53
CA GLN A 51 6.73 5.88 12.91
C GLN A 51 5.86 7.11 12.67
N GLY A 52 4.62 6.90 12.23
CA GLY A 52 3.59 7.91 12.10
C GLY A 52 3.22 8.28 10.67
N GLY A 53 3.82 7.62 9.69
CA GLY A 53 3.31 7.55 8.32
C GLY A 53 2.24 6.46 8.20
N GLN A 54 1.08 6.80 7.66
CA GLN A 54 0.08 5.83 7.25
C GLN A 54 -0.67 6.28 6.00
N GLY A 55 -1.28 5.35 5.29
CA GLY A 55 -1.99 5.69 4.07
C GLY A 55 -2.83 4.56 3.52
N THR A 56 -3.69 4.90 2.58
CA THR A 56 -4.51 3.93 1.86
C THR A 56 -4.62 4.30 0.39
N ILE A 57 -4.52 3.26 -0.46
CA ILE A 57 -4.69 3.31 -1.89
C ILE A 57 -5.92 2.51 -2.29
N THR A 58 -6.93 3.16 -2.81
CA THR A 58 -8.14 2.53 -3.37
C THR A 58 -7.95 2.32 -4.87
N PHE A 59 -7.96 1.08 -5.34
CA PHE A 59 -7.86 0.69 -6.75
C PHE A 59 -9.24 0.48 -7.41
N HIS A 60 -10.11 1.49 -7.36
CA HIS A 60 -11.43 1.43 -8.00
C HIS A 60 -11.33 1.28 -9.54
N PRO A 61 -12.23 0.57 -10.25
CA PRO A 61 -12.09 0.31 -11.69
C PRO A 61 -11.80 1.52 -12.58
N ASN A 62 -12.39 2.68 -12.25
CA ASN A 62 -12.22 3.91 -13.03
C ASN A 62 -11.21 4.90 -12.44
N TYR A 63 -10.86 4.76 -11.16
CA TYR A 63 -10.05 5.72 -10.43
C TYR A 63 -9.10 5.03 -9.47
N THR A 64 -7.89 5.54 -9.31
CA THR A 64 -7.05 5.19 -8.17
C THR A 64 -7.00 6.39 -7.24
N ILE A 65 -7.21 6.19 -5.95
CA ILE A 65 -7.23 7.27 -4.96
C ILE A 65 -6.20 6.93 -3.91
N VAL A 66 -5.33 7.89 -3.61
CA VAL A 66 -4.25 7.73 -2.65
C VAL A 66 -4.40 8.81 -1.61
N CYS A 67 -4.55 8.38 -0.36
CA CYS A 67 -4.67 9.23 0.83
C CYS A 67 -3.51 8.88 1.76
N LEU A 68 -2.64 9.84 2.04
CA LEU A 68 -1.47 9.63 2.89
C LEU A 68 -1.47 10.63 4.04
N GLN A 69 -1.00 10.17 5.18
CA GLN A 69 -0.84 10.93 6.41
C GLN A 69 0.58 10.72 6.91
N ASP A 70 1.20 11.82 7.34
CA ASP A 70 2.43 11.80 8.12
C ASP A 70 2.25 12.71 9.33
N VAL A 71 2.22 12.13 10.53
CA VAL A 71 2.08 12.88 11.79
C VAL A 71 3.27 13.79 12.08
N ASN A 72 4.40 13.59 11.41
CA ASN A 72 5.59 14.44 11.53
C ASN A 72 5.59 15.58 10.49
N SER A 73 4.63 15.61 9.57
CA SER A 73 4.46 16.67 8.59
C SER A 73 4.11 18.00 9.28
N GLU A 74 4.62 19.11 8.74
CA GLU A 74 4.21 20.45 9.18
C GLU A 74 2.71 20.72 8.99
N ARG A 75 2.01 19.92 8.16
CA ARG A 75 0.56 20.01 7.95
C ARG A 75 -0.27 19.40 9.09
N ILE A 76 0.35 18.72 10.05
CA ILE A 76 -0.36 18.11 11.19
C ILE A 76 -1.01 19.17 12.10
N ASP A 77 -0.40 20.36 12.19
CA ASP A 77 -0.89 21.48 13.01
C ASP A 77 -1.97 22.31 12.28
N GLU A 78 -2.11 22.14 10.97
CA GLU A 78 -3.09 22.84 10.13
C GLU A 78 -4.19 21.85 9.74
N TRP A 79 -5.26 21.79 10.53
CA TRP A 79 -6.40 20.96 10.15
C TRP A 79 -7.03 21.47 8.84
N ILE A 80 -6.79 20.75 7.76
CA ILE A 80 -7.37 20.96 6.44
C ILE A 80 -8.42 19.87 6.21
N ASP A 81 -9.64 20.26 5.85
CA ASP A 81 -10.68 19.30 5.44
C ASP A 81 -10.13 18.41 4.31
N ALA A 82 -10.14 17.09 4.50
CA ALA A 82 -9.62 16.11 3.54
C ALA A 82 -10.14 16.32 2.11
N LYS A 83 -11.36 16.84 1.95
CA LYS A 83 -11.95 17.18 0.65
C LYS A 83 -11.12 18.21 -0.13
N ASN A 84 -10.43 19.11 0.55
CA ASN A 84 -9.64 20.16 -0.09
C ASN A 84 -8.42 19.61 -0.85
N TYR A 85 -7.89 18.45 -0.44
CA TYR A 85 -6.83 17.74 -1.18
C TYR A 85 -7.29 17.21 -2.55
N PHE A 86 -8.60 17.18 -2.78
CA PHE A 86 -9.21 16.77 -4.04
C PHE A 86 -9.76 17.96 -4.84
N GLU A 87 -9.28 19.20 -4.60
CA GLU A 87 -9.72 20.36 -5.38
C GLU A 87 -9.44 20.14 -6.88
N GLY A 88 -10.51 20.21 -7.69
CA GLY A 88 -10.42 20.01 -9.14
C GLY A 88 -10.51 18.55 -9.60
N ALA A 89 -10.73 17.61 -8.68
CA ALA A 89 -11.13 16.25 -9.00
C ALA A 89 -12.61 16.17 -9.43
N PRO A 90 -13.00 15.19 -10.25
CA PRO A 90 -14.40 14.81 -10.44
C PRO A 90 -15.11 14.53 -9.11
N SER A 91 -16.42 14.76 -9.04
CA SER A 91 -17.24 14.45 -7.85
C SER A 91 -17.09 13.00 -7.41
N GLU A 92 -17.04 12.09 -8.38
CA GLU A 92 -16.94 10.65 -8.19
C GLU A 92 -15.65 10.26 -7.47
N VAL A 93 -14.53 10.98 -7.70
CA VAL A 93 -13.28 10.75 -6.97
C VAL A 93 -13.46 11.08 -5.49
N ILE A 94 -14.14 12.19 -5.18
CA ILE A 94 -14.38 12.61 -3.79
C ILE A 94 -15.32 11.64 -3.09
N ASP A 95 -16.34 11.15 -3.79
CA ASP A 95 -17.30 10.20 -3.23
C ASP A 95 -16.63 8.85 -2.93
N ILE A 96 -15.84 8.30 -3.87
CA ILE A 96 -15.07 7.07 -3.63
C ILE A 96 -14.04 7.28 -2.52
N ALA A 97 -13.32 8.42 -2.50
CA ALA A 97 -12.35 8.69 -1.45
C ALA A 97 -12.99 8.63 -0.06
N LYS A 98 -14.20 9.18 0.08
CA LYS A 98 -14.96 9.17 1.34
C LYS A 98 -15.49 7.79 1.71
N GLU A 99 -15.99 7.03 0.75
CA GLU A 99 -16.55 5.69 1.01
C GLU A 99 -15.45 4.66 1.27
N GLU A 100 -14.25 4.89 0.74
CA GLU A 100 -13.14 3.92 0.73
C GLU A 100 -11.89 4.50 1.43
N ALA A 101 -10.90 5.03 0.68
CA ALA A 101 -9.57 5.40 1.18
C ALA A 101 -9.53 6.19 2.49
N LEU A 102 -10.42 7.17 2.67
CA LEU A 102 -10.44 8.04 3.85
C LEU A 102 -10.93 7.34 5.12
N GLN A 103 -11.59 6.18 5.00
CA GLN A 103 -12.07 5.42 6.18
C GLN A 103 -10.94 4.74 6.95
N TYR A 104 -9.74 4.67 6.37
CA TYR A 104 -8.56 4.03 6.98
C TYR A 104 -7.59 5.04 7.63
N VAL A 105 -7.85 6.34 7.47
CA VAL A 105 -6.99 7.44 7.97
C VAL A 105 -7.81 8.39 8.82
N LEU A 106 -8.50 7.83 9.82
CA LEU A 106 -9.39 8.56 10.72
C LEU A 106 -8.68 8.93 12.02
N GLU A 107 -8.85 10.18 12.45
CA GLU A 107 -8.32 10.71 13.71
C GLU A 107 -9.43 11.34 14.56
N GLU A 108 -9.20 11.42 15.87
CA GLU A 108 -10.06 12.18 16.78
C GLU A 108 -9.59 13.64 16.86
N VAL A 109 -10.34 14.55 16.22
CA VAL A 109 -10.08 16.00 16.24
C VAL A 109 -11.25 16.70 16.95
N GLU A 110 -10.96 17.40 18.04
CA GLU A 110 -11.96 18.12 18.84
C GLU A 110 -13.17 17.26 19.29
N GLY A 111 -12.99 15.94 19.43
CA GLY A 111 -14.05 15.00 19.83
C GLY A 111 -14.92 14.47 18.67
N GLU A 112 -14.54 14.78 17.43
CA GLU A 112 -15.12 14.20 16.22
C GLU A 112 -14.12 13.28 15.52
N THR A 113 -14.59 12.13 15.03
CA THR A 113 -13.78 11.24 14.19
C THR A 113 -13.85 11.71 12.75
N VAL A 114 -12.73 12.18 12.21
CA VAL A 114 -12.63 12.76 10.87
C VAL A 114 -11.45 12.19 10.11
N PRO A 115 -11.51 12.10 8.76
CA PRO A 115 -10.32 11.77 7.99
C PRO A 115 -9.25 12.84 8.14
N PHE A 116 -8.02 12.42 8.42
CA PHE A 116 -6.86 13.28 8.57
C PHE A 116 -5.76 12.81 7.64
N ILE A 117 -5.49 13.61 6.61
CA ILE A 117 -4.46 13.34 5.60
C ILE A 117 -3.59 14.57 5.45
N THR A 118 -2.35 14.37 5.02
CA THR A 118 -1.36 15.43 4.80
C THR A 118 -1.06 15.61 3.31
N THR A 119 -1.34 14.60 2.49
CA THR A 119 -1.39 14.72 1.02
C THR A 119 -2.35 13.69 0.42
N ALA A 120 -2.78 13.95 -0.80
CA ALA A 120 -3.52 12.97 -1.60
C ALA A 120 -3.29 13.20 -3.09
N PHE A 121 -3.52 12.15 -3.87
CA PHE A 121 -3.63 12.26 -5.31
C PHE A 121 -4.64 11.25 -5.84
N TRP A 122 -5.08 11.47 -7.08
CA TRP A 122 -5.94 10.53 -7.78
C TRP A 122 -5.41 10.28 -9.19
N ILE A 123 -5.66 9.07 -9.69
CA ILE A 123 -5.36 8.66 -11.06
C ILE A 123 -6.67 8.41 -11.78
N GLU A 124 -6.83 9.04 -12.92
CA GLU A 124 -7.90 8.83 -13.89
C GLU A 124 -7.27 8.52 -15.26
N ASP A 125 -8.08 8.20 -16.28
CA ASP A 125 -7.60 7.83 -17.62
C ASP A 125 -6.61 8.84 -18.24
N SER A 126 -6.73 10.13 -17.90
CA SER A 126 -5.84 11.19 -18.40
C SER A 126 -4.52 11.34 -17.63
N GLY A 127 -4.36 10.65 -16.50
CA GLY A 127 -3.15 10.61 -15.69
C GLY A 127 -3.40 10.83 -14.19
N ALA A 128 -2.31 10.94 -13.44
CA ALA A 128 -2.31 11.22 -12.01
C ALA A 128 -2.31 12.73 -11.72
N TYR A 129 -3.08 13.15 -10.72
CA TYR A 129 -3.23 14.54 -10.34
C TYR A 129 -3.26 14.73 -8.82
N SER A 130 -2.70 15.85 -8.37
CA SER A 130 -2.76 16.30 -6.97
C SER A 130 -2.87 17.83 -6.92
N ILE A 131 -3.28 18.35 -5.77
CA ILE A 131 -3.11 19.78 -5.46
C ILE A 131 -1.65 20.09 -5.09
N ASP A 132 -0.87 19.08 -4.71
CA ASP A 132 0.55 19.16 -4.39
C ASP A 132 1.41 18.87 -5.62
N SER A 133 2.56 19.54 -5.71
CA SER A 133 3.64 19.09 -6.58
C SER A 133 4.16 17.73 -6.12
N PHE A 134 4.97 17.06 -6.95
CA PHE A 134 5.55 15.77 -6.54
C PHE A 134 6.45 15.92 -5.31
N GLU A 135 7.24 17.01 -5.24
CA GLU A 135 8.13 17.32 -4.12
C GLU A 135 7.33 17.54 -2.82
N GLU A 136 6.27 18.35 -2.85
CA GLU A 136 5.38 18.56 -1.70
C GLU A 136 4.68 17.26 -1.27
N MET A 137 4.25 16.43 -2.23
CA MET A 137 3.61 15.15 -1.93
C MET A 137 4.59 14.20 -1.20
N GLU A 138 5.84 14.11 -1.66
CA GLU A 138 6.89 13.34 -0.97
C GLU A 138 7.13 13.82 0.47
N GLU A 139 7.23 15.14 0.68
CA GLU A 139 7.48 15.75 2.00
C GLU A 139 6.34 15.56 3.00
N HIS A 140 5.13 15.24 2.53
CA HIS A 140 3.93 15.17 3.36
C HIS A 140 3.30 13.77 3.40
N GLY A 141 4.10 12.72 3.22
CA GLY A 141 3.66 11.32 3.35
C GLY A 141 3.94 10.45 2.13
N GLY A 142 4.32 11.06 1.00
CA GLY A 142 4.65 10.36 -0.24
C GLY A 142 5.84 9.40 -0.13
N PHE A 143 6.69 9.55 0.89
CA PHE A 143 7.78 8.59 1.18
C PHE A 143 7.27 7.15 1.37
N LEU A 144 6.02 6.96 1.83
CA LEU A 144 5.38 5.63 1.94
C LEU A 144 5.27 4.92 0.58
N LEU A 145 5.36 5.68 -0.52
CA LEU A 145 5.28 5.16 -1.88
C LEU A 145 6.65 4.88 -2.50
N GLU A 146 7.75 4.99 -1.75
CA GLU A 146 9.12 4.71 -2.25
C GLU A 146 9.16 3.34 -2.96
N ILE A 147 8.89 2.25 -2.24
CA ILE A 147 8.91 0.89 -2.82
C ILE A 147 7.82 0.72 -3.90
N PRO A 148 6.55 1.10 -3.69
CA PRO A 148 5.52 0.97 -4.72
C PRO A 148 5.79 1.69 -6.04
N LEU A 149 6.63 2.73 -6.04
CA LEU A 149 6.97 3.51 -7.24
C LEU A 149 8.31 3.14 -7.89
N LEU A 150 9.09 2.23 -7.28
CA LEU A 150 10.30 1.69 -7.91
C LEU A 150 9.95 0.74 -9.08
N ASP A 151 10.91 0.52 -9.97
CA ASP A 151 10.84 -0.62 -10.88
C ASP A 151 11.04 -1.94 -10.11
N THR A 152 10.60 -3.06 -10.68
CA THR A 152 10.59 -4.35 -9.98
C THR A 152 11.97 -4.80 -9.49
N GLU A 153 13.06 -4.52 -10.22
CA GLU A 153 14.40 -4.94 -9.82
C GLU A 153 14.86 -4.13 -8.61
N SER A 154 14.79 -2.79 -8.71
CA SER A 154 15.13 -1.87 -7.60
C SER A 154 14.25 -2.10 -6.36
N ALA A 155 12.97 -2.42 -6.54
CA ALA A 155 12.06 -2.72 -5.43
C ALA A 155 12.45 -4.01 -4.68
N ILE A 156 12.86 -5.06 -5.40
CA ILE A 156 13.33 -6.30 -4.78
C ILE A 156 14.63 -6.06 -4.02
N GLU A 157 15.58 -5.31 -4.58
CA GLU A 157 16.82 -4.94 -3.88
C GLU A 157 16.53 -4.17 -2.58
N ARG A 158 15.59 -3.21 -2.62
CA ARG A 158 15.19 -2.45 -1.43
C ARG A 158 14.55 -3.34 -0.37
N LEU A 159 13.67 -4.25 -0.76
CA LEU A 159 12.98 -5.20 0.11
C LEU A 159 13.93 -6.26 0.71
N GLU A 160 14.92 -6.71 -0.06
CA GLU A 160 15.99 -7.57 0.43
C GLU A 160 16.77 -6.88 1.56
N GLU A 161 17.14 -5.61 1.39
CA GLU A 161 17.82 -4.85 2.42
C GLU A 161 16.93 -4.57 3.65
N GLU A 162 15.66 -4.22 3.44
CA GLU A 162 14.74 -3.81 4.51
C GLU A 162 14.31 -4.98 5.40
N TYR A 163 14.01 -6.13 4.81
CA TYR A 163 13.56 -7.33 5.54
C TYR A 163 14.65 -8.38 5.71
N GLU A 164 15.90 -8.09 5.30
CA GLU A 164 17.03 -9.02 5.32
C GLU A 164 16.68 -10.37 4.65
N LEU A 165 15.97 -10.31 3.50
CA LEU A 165 15.44 -11.51 2.84
C LEU A 165 16.56 -12.45 2.38
N THR A 166 16.37 -13.74 2.62
CA THR A 166 17.26 -14.79 2.11
C THR A 166 17.05 -15.03 0.61
N GLU A 167 18.02 -15.67 -0.06
CA GLU A 167 17.90 -16.06 -1.47
C GLU A 167 16.64 -16.91 -1.74
N GLU A 168 16.28 -17.82 -0.83
CA GLU A 168 15.06 -18.65 -0.95
C GLU A 168 13.79 -17.79 -0.81
N GLN A 169 13.76 -16.82 0.11
CA GLN A 169 12.64 -15.89 0.25
C GLN A 169 12.48 -14.97 -0.96
N ILE A 170 13.58 -14.52 -1.56
CA ILE A 170 13.55 -13.73 -2.80
C ILE A 170 13.04 -14.58 -3.96
N GLU A 171 13.44 -15.84 -4.07
CA GLU A 171 12.91 -16.76 -5.08
C GLU A 171 11.40 -16.95 -4.91
N LEU A 172 10.93 -17.13 -3.66
CA LEU A 172 9.51 -17.22 -3.35
C LEU A 172 8.76 -15.94 -3.74
N LEU A 173 9.27 -14.78 -3.34
CA LEU A 173 8.72 -13.46 -3.68
C LEU A 173 8.53 -13.31 -5.19
N GLN A 174 9.58 -13.56 -5.97
CA GLN A 174 9.55 -13.45 -7.42
C GLN A 174 8.56 -14.43 -8.06
N LEU A 175 8.51 -15.66 -7.56
CA LEU A 175 7.61 -16.69 -8.05
C LEU A 175 6.14 -16.33 -7.80
N VAL A 176 5.80 -15.96 -6.57
CA VAL A 176 4.42 -15.59 -6.18
C VAL A 176 4.00 -14.30 -6.89
N TYR A 177 4.87 -13.29 -6.93
CA TYR A 177 4.63 -12.03 -7.63
C TYR A 177 4.32 -12.28 -9.11
N LYS A 178 5.14 -13.09 -9.79
CA LYS A 178 4.92 -13.44 -11.19
C LYS A 178 3.56 -14.13 -11.41
N LYS A 179 3.17 -15.08 -10.55
CA LYS A 179 1.85 -15.73 -10.60
C LYS A 179 0.73 -14.68 -10.45
N LYS A 180 0.86 -13.78 -9.47
CA LYS A 180 -0.15 -12.75 -9.16
C LYS A 180 -0.32 -11.73 -10.26
N ILE A 181 0.76 -11.26 -10.89
CA ILE A 181 0.66 -10.31 -11.99
C ILE A 181 0.07 -10.95 -13.26
N GLN A 182 0.34 -12.24 -13.51
CA GLN A 182 -0.23 -12.96 -14.66
C GLN A 182 -1.72 -13.26 -14.49
N SER A 183 -2.18 -13.45 -13.25
CA SER A 183 -3.56 -13.82 -12.93
C SER A 183 -4.08 -13.07 -11.69
N PRO A 184 -4.31 -11.73 -11.77
CA PRO A 184 -4.59 -10.89 -10.60
C PRO A 184 -5.79 -11.30 -9.75
N ASN A 185 -6.82 -11.87 -10.39
CA ASN A 185 -8.09 -12.21 -9.76
C ASN A 185 -8.22 -13.72 -9.47
N GLU A 186 -7.23 -14.53 -9.84
CA GLU A 186 -7.28 -15.97 -9.58
C GLU A 186 -6.71 -16.28 -8.20
N GLU A 187 -7.20 -17.37 -7.59
CA GLU A 187 -6.61 -17.91 -6.37
C GLU A 187 -5.26 -18.53 -6.72
N ILE A 188 -4.23 -18.15 -5.97
CA ILE A 188 -2.90 -18.75 -6.07
C ILE A 188 -2.74 -19.69 -4.90
N LYS A 189 -2.45 -20.97 -5.18
CA LYS A 189 -2.17 -21.95 -4.15
C LYS A 189 -0.67 -22.22 -4.07
N LEU A 190 -0.07 -21.99 -2.91
CA LEU A 190 1.33 -22.29 -2.64
C LEU A 190 1.49 -23.76 -2.26
N SER A 191 2.50 -24.43 -2.82
CA SER A 191 2.85 -25.80 -2.43
C SER A 191 3.54 -25.85 -1.07
N LYS A 192 3.70 -27.04 -0.49
CA LYS A 192 4.42 -27.20 0.78
C LYS A 192 5.89 -26.80 0.67
N GLU A 193 6.50 -27.06 -0.49
CA GLU A 193 7.87 -26.63 -0.78
C GLU A 193 7.96 -25.11 -0.89
N GLU A 194 7.00 -24.47 -1.56
CA GLU A 194 6.95 -23.00 -1.66
C GLU A 194 6.74 -22.35 -0.28
N VAL A 195 5.86 -22.89 0.57
CA VAL A 195 5.66 -22.41 1.95
C VAL A 195 6.93 -22.62 2.79
N ALA A 196 7.65 -23.73 2.60
CA ALA A 196 8.89 -23.99 3.31
C ALA A 196 9.99 -22.95 3.03
N MET A 197 9.96 -22.29 1.86
CA MET A 197 10.89 -21.21 1.49
C MET A 197 10.71 -19.94 2.35
N ILE A 198 9.62 -19.81 3.11
CA ILE A 198 9.48 -18.75 4.12
C ILE A 198 10.58 -18.87 5.19
N GLY A 199 11.04 -20.09 5.47
CA GLY A 199 12.25 -20.33 6.27
C GLY A 199 12.06 -20.29 7.79
N THR A 200 10.86 -20.51 8.30
CA THR A 200 10.58 -20.62 9.74
C THR A 200 9.72 -21.84 10.07
N GLU A 201 9.86 -22.36 11.30
CA GLU A 201 8.98 -23.40 11.88
C GLU A 201 8.04 -22.82 12.95
N ASP A 202 8.09 -21.50 13.19
CA ASP A 202 7.20 -20.85 14.15
C ASP A 202 5.75 -20.86 13.66
N SER A 203 4.89 -21.60 14.36
CA SER A 203 3.49 -21.76 13.96
C SER A 203 2.69 -20.47 14.07
N GLU A 204 3.01 -19.61 15.03
CA GLU A 204 2.28 -18.34 15.23
C GLU A 204 2.61 -17.35 14.11
N GLY A 205 3.90 -17.14 13.83
CA GLY A 205 4.33 -16.34 12.69
C GLY A 205 3.78 -16.88 11.35
N LEU A 206 3.80 -18.21 11.14
CA LEU A 206 3.23 -18.81 9.92
C LEU A 206 1.72 -18.59 9.80
N GLU A 207 0.96 -18.55 10.90
CA GLU A 207 -0.48 -18.23 10.87
C GLU A 207 -0.71 -16.78 10.42
N VAL A 208 0.06 -15.84 10.97
CA VAL A 208 0.00 -14.42 10.59
C VAL A 208 0.41 -14.19 9.14
N SER A 209 1.47 -14.86 8.68
CA SER A 209 1.91 -14.85 7.28
C SER A 209 0.85 -15.40 6.35
N LYS A 210 0.21 -16.50 6.74
CA LYS A 210 -0.87 -17.11 5.97
C LYS A 210 -2.05 -16.15 5.85
N ASP A 211 -2.46 -15.49 6.92
CA ASP A 211 -3.54 -14.49 6.89
C ASP A 211 -3.19 -13.33 5.95
N SER A 212 -1.95 -12.83 6.00
CA SER A 212 -1.46 -11.76 5.10
C SER A 212 -1.47 -12.18 3.61
N PHE A 213 -1.14 -13.45 3.32
CA PHE A 213 -1.27 -14.00 1.96
C PHE A 213 -2.75 -14.12 1.53
N GLU A 214 -3.63 -14.51 2.44
CA GLU A 214 -5.05 -14.72 2.15
C GLU A 214 -5.77 -13.41 1.77
N GLU A 215 -5.36 -12.27 2.33
CA GLU A 215 -5.84 -10.93 1.92
C GLU A 215 -5.61 -10.67 0.41
N MET A 216 -4.56 -11.24 -0.16
CA MET A 216 -4.24 -11.17 -1.59
C MET A 216 -4.79 -12.35 -2.40
N ASN A 217 -5.69 -13.17 -1.83
CA ASN A 217 -6.22 -14.40 -2.45
C ASN A 217 -5.12 -15.42 -2.77
N ILE A 218 -4.10 -15.50 -1.91
CA ILE A 218 -3.01 -16.48 -1.98
C ILE A 218 -3.18 -17.44 -0.80
N THR A 219 -3.37 -18.73 -1.06
CA THR A 219 -3.64 -19.76 -0.05
C THR A 219 -2.55 -20.80 -0.03
N TRP A 220 -2.46 -21.59 1.04
CA TRP A 220 -1.44 -22.63 1.21
C TRP A 220 -2.03 -24.02 1.05
N GLU A 221 -1.25 -24.95 0.51
CA GLU A 221 -1.61 -26.35 0.47
C GLU A 221 -1.44 -27.04 1.83
N LEU A 222 -2.57 -27.48 2.40
CA LEU A 222 -2.65 -28.25 3.64
C LEU A 222 -1.97 -29.63 3.56
#